data_AF-A0A9D1NRR3-F1
#
_entry.id   AF-A0A9D1NRR3-F1
#
_cell.length_a   1.000
_cell.length_b   1.000
_cell.length_c   1.000
_cell.angle_alpha   90.00
_cell.angle_beta   90.00
_cell.angle_gamma   90.00
#
_symmetry.space_group_name_H-M   'P 1'
#
loop_
_entity.id
_entity.type
_entity.pdbx_description
1 polymer ?
#
loop_
_entity_poly.entity_id
_entity_poly.type
_entity_poly.pdbx_seq_one_letter_code
_entity_poly.pdbx_strand_id
1 'polypeptide(L)'
;MENAQFGEIRTEFNESLDLSEPEFLSPDGSSSEPILLELENASLSGSARVVEDNELSGSAGIFVGADTDTAEISFTAASSGFYDITVTIRSDDDRRTNALALDGERIGSLVSSGAGKEDILISSIYIEEGEHTLSIVSEWGWMEYDCVMIMPSTVDFSDIYNVTCGLSNENADDNTKRLYAFLRDIYGKYTLTGQFADKGRESFEYQAIKKETGKEFCVLGLDVMNYSGTALEYGDGGGNSIEVAYDWSVNAGGIVQFCWHWHSPKGYIPEGKNWYSSFYTESSSVDIDSAMNGEDEELYNLLLEDIDRISEQLKRLQEYGVPVLWRPLHEASGGWFWWGSGSSESYIKLYRLMYDRMTNYHGLNN
;
A
#
# COMPACT_ATOMS: atom_id res chain seq x y z
N MET A 1 19.07 25.74 -2.57
CA MET A 1 19.68 25.43 -3.89
C MET A 1 21.15 25.76 -3.97
N GLU A 2 21.60 26.98 -3.66
CA GLU A 2 23.03 27.37 -3.75
C GLU A 2 23.99 26.50 -2.89
N ASN A 3 23.45 25.76 -1.91
CA ASN A 3 24.20 24.83 -1.06
C ASN A 3 24.08 23.35 -1.49
N ALA A 4 23.41 23.04 -2.60
CA ALA A 4 23.37 21.68 -3.11
C ALA A 4 24.78 21.26 -3.56
N GLN A 5 25.30 20.17 -3.01
CA GLN A 5 26.54 19.57 -3.49
C GLN A 5 26.22 18.62 -4.64
N PHE A 6 26.84 18.89 -5.78
CA PHE A 6 26.49 18.27 -7.04
C PHE A 6 27.42 17.09 -7.34
N GLY A 7 26.83 15.89 -7.43
CA GLY A 7 27.44 14.81 -8.21
C GLY A 7 27.32 15.09 -9.71
N GLU A 8 27.87 14.21 -10.55
CA GLU A 8 27.79 14.37 -12.00
C GLU A 8 26.34 14.55 -12.49
N ILE A 9 26.15 15.49 -13.41
CA ILE A 9 24.86 15.69 -14.09
C ILE A 9 24.69 14.53 -15.08
N ARG A 10 23.62 13.77 -14.90
CA ARG A 10 23.27 12.67 -15.78
C ARG A 10 22.80 13.23 -17.12
N THR A 11 23.37 12.70 -18.21
CA THR A 11 23.02 13.08 -19.58
C THR A 11 22.45 11.92 -20.40
N GLU A 12 22.43 10.70 -19.83
CA GLU A 12 21.93 9.49 -20.45
C GLU A 12 20.62 9.06 -19.79
N PHE A 13 19.57 8.91 -20.60
CA PHE A 13 18.23 8.52 -20.17
C PHE A 13 17.81 7.21 -20.81
N ASN A 14 16.88 6.49 -20.17
CA ASN A 14 16.32 5.26 -20.73
C ASN A 14 15.30 5.61 -21.81
N GLU A 15 15.62 5.27 -23.06
CA GLU A 15 14.74 5.48 -24.23
C GLU A 15 14.13 4.16 -24.75
N SER A 16 14.31 3.05 -24.01
CA SER A 16 13.95 1.70 -24.46
C SER A 16 12.77 1.08 -23.70
N LEU A 17 12.02 1.87 -22.93
CA LEU A 17 10.82 1.36 -22.26
C LEU A 17 9.73 1.07 -23.30
N ASP A 18 9.11 -0.10 -23.20
CA ASP A 18 7.92 -0.41 -23.99
C ASP A 18 6.69 0.19 -23.30
N LEU A 19 6.21 1.31 -23.87
CA LEU A 19 5.04 2.03 -23.39
C LEU A 19 3.76 1.68 -24.18
N SER A 20 3.73 0.56 -24.91
CA SER A 20 2.47 0.07 -25.47
C SER A 20 1.49 -0.32 -24.34
N GLU A 21 0.21 -0.52 -24.65
CA GLU A 21 -0.74 -1.00 -23.64
C GLU A 21 -0.32 -2.37 -23.10
N PRO A 22 -0.50 -2.66 -21.80
CA PRO A 22 -0.29 -4.00 -21.25
C PRO A 22 -1.21 -5.01 -21.93
N GLU A 23 -0.64 -6.12 -22.39
CA GLU A 23 -1.43 -7.28 -22.80
C GLU A 23 -1.93 -7.97 -21.53
N PHE A 24 -3.18 -7.71 -21.19
CA PHE A 24 -3.87 -8.54 -20.21
C PHE A 24 -4.20 -9.86 -20.89
N LEU A 25 -3.80 -10.96 -20.26
CA LEU A 25 -4.45 -12.23 -20.48
C LEU A 25 -5.91 -12.02 -20.10
N SER A 26 -6.74 -11.70 -21.09
CA SER A 26 -8.16 -12.01 -20.99
C SER A 26 -8.22 -13.49 -20.65
N PRO A 27 -9.14 -13.96 -19.79
CA PRO A 27 -9.42 -15.38 -19.72
C PRO A 27 -9.90 -15.79 -21.12
N ASP A 28 -8.95 -16.18 -21.97
CA ASP A 28 -9.16 -16.49 -23.38
C ASP A 28 -9.94 -17.79 -23.40
N GLY A 29 -11.27 -17.68 -23.36
CA GLY A 29 -12.18 -18.80 -23.54
C GLY A 29 -11.88 -20.02 -22.67
N SER A 30 -11.28 -19.84 -21.49
CA SER A 30 -11.11 -20.92 -20.52
C SER A 30 -12.50 -21.48 -20.24
N SER A 31 -12.66 -22.79 -20.39
CA SER A 31 -13.88 -23.54 -20.05
C SER A 31 -14.63 -22.83 -18.91
N SER A 32 -15.86 -22.39 -19.19
CA SER A 32 -16.73 -21.79 -18.17
C SER A 32 -17.19 -22.80 -17.11
N GLU A 33 -16.69 -24.04 -17.18
CA GLU A 33 -17.06 -25.09 -16.25
C GLU A 33 -16.23 -24.95 -14.96
N PRO A 34 -16.90 -24.89 -13.80
CA PRO A 34 -16.24 -24.85 -12.51
C PRO A 34 -15.46 -26.16 -12.28
N ILE A 35 -14.28 -26.06 -11.68
CA ILE A 35 -13.58 -27.22 -11.13
C ILE A 35 -14.13 -27.44 -9.72
N LEU A 36 -14.87 -28.54 -9.54
CA LEU A 36 -15.35 -28.97 -8.24
C LEU A 36 -14.42 -30.07 -7.70
N LEU A 37 -13.87 -29.83 -6.52
CA LEU A 37 -13.00 -30.75 -5.80
C LEU A 37 -13.70 -31.19 -4.51
N GLU A 38 -14.13 -32.44 -4.49
CA GLU A 38 -14.75 -33.08 -3.32
C GLU A 38 -13.64 -33.48 -2.32
N LEU A 39 -13.61 -32.86 -1.14
CA LEU A 39 -12.45 -32.93 -0.24
C LEU A 39 -12.30 -34.29 0.45
N GLU A 40 -13.32 -35.13 0.48
CA GLU A 40 -13.22 -36.52 0.90
C GLU A 40 -12.25 -37.35 0.03
N ASN A 41 -11.90 -36.85 -1.17
CA ASN A 41 -10.89 -37.44 -2.05
C ASN A 41 -9.47 -36.88 -1.83
N ALA A 42 -9.29 -35.95 -0.90
CA ALA A 42 -7.99 -35.38 -0.58
C ALA A 42 -7.07 -36.41 0.09
N SER A 43 -5.76 -36.25 -0.11
CA SER A 43 -4.74 -36.94 0.67
C SER A 43 -4.68 -36.30 2.07
N LEU A 44 -5.01 -37.09 3.08
CA LEU A 44 -5.09 -36.64 4.48
C LEU A 44 -3.84 -37.02 5.27
N SER A 45 -3.40 -36.13 6.16
CA SER A 45 -2.29 -36.40 7.09
C SER A 45 -2.66 -36.10 8.54
N GLY A 46 -1.87 -36.63 9.47
CA GLY A 46 -2.12 -36.48 10.91
C GLY A 46 -3.36 -37.24 11.37
N SER A 47 -4.27 -36.52 12.01
CA SER A 47 -5.57 -36.97 12.51
C SER A 47 -6.76 -36.52 11.66
N ALA A 48 -6.50 -35.87 10.53
CA ALA A 48 -7.53 -35.54 9.54
C ALA A 48 -8.23 -36.81 9.04
N ARG A 49 -9.54 -36.73 8.83
CA ARG A 49 -10.36 -37.88 8.43
C ARG A 49 -11.56 -37.47 7.61
N VAL A 50 -12.07 -38.40 6.82
CA VAL A 50 -13.36 -38.27 6.13
C VAL A 50 -14.50 -38.31 7.13
N VAL A 51 -15.53 -37.48 6.90
CA VAL A 51 -16.79 -37.45 7.64
C VAL A 51 -17.93 -37.68 6.67
N GLU A 52 -18.73 -38.72 6.91
CA GLU A 52 -19.90 -39.05 6.10
C GLU A 52 -21.11 -38.24 6.57
N ASP A 53 -21.73 -37.50 5.65
CA ASP A 53 -22.92 -36.70 5.92
C ASP A 53 -23.68 -36.39 4.63
N ASN A 54 -24.95 -36.79 4.56
CA ASN A 54 -25.79 -36.61 3.37
C ASN A 54 -26.15 -35.14 3.09
N GLU A 55 -25.84 -34.21 4.00
CA GLU A 55 -26.00 -32.76 3.80
C GLU A 55 -24.78 -32.11 3.11
N LEU A 56 -23.69 -32.86 2.94
CA LEU A 56 -22.48 -32.44 2.22
C LEU A 56 -22.54 -32.83 0.74
N SER A 57 -21.78 -32.13 -0.10
CA SER A 57 -21.54 -32.55 -1.47
C SER A 57 -20.88 -33.92 -1.47
N GLY A 58 -21.09 -34.73 -2.50
CA GLY A 58 -20.58 -36.12 -2.51
C GLY A 58 -21.11 -37.05 -1.41
N SER A 59 -21.95 -36.57 -0.47
CA SER A 59 -22.34 -37.23 0.79
C SER A 59 -21.23 -37.39 1.83
N ALA A 60 -20.10 -36.68 1.68
CA ALA A 60 -19.00 -36.72 2.61
C ALA A 60 -18.18 -35.41 2.56
N GLY A 61 -17.31 -35.23 3.55
CA GLY A 61 -16.30 -34.18 3.57
C GLY A 61 -15.14 -34.61 4.43
N ILE A 62 -14.37 -33.67 4.95
CA ILE A 62 -13.25 -33.95 5.84
C ILE A 62 -13.33 -33.14 7.12
N PHE A 63 -12.74 -33.66 8.19
CA PHE A 63 -12.53 -32.95 9.44
C PHE A 63 -11.03 -32.77 9.67
N VAL A 64 -10.61 -31.54 9.92
CA VAL A 64 -9.25 -31.15 10.32
C VAL A 64 -9.31 -30.69 11.77
N GLY A 65 -8.64 -31.40 12.68
CA GLY A 65 -8.79 -31.24 14.13
C GLY A 65 -7.56 -30.74 14.86
N ALA A 66 -6.37 -31.20 14.50
CA ALA A 66 -5.11 -30.84 15.14
C ALA A 66 -4.30 -29.86 14.29
N ASP A 67 -3.38 -29.11 14.90
CA ASP A 67 -2.45 -28.18 14.25
C ASP A 67 -1.43 -28.86 13.30
N THR A 68 -1.33 -30.18 13.36
CA THR A 68 -0.49 -31.02 12.48
C THR A 68 -1.27 -31.67 11.34
N ASP A 69 -2.60 -31.48 11.31
CA ASP A 69 -3.46 -32.05 10.28
C ASP A 69 -3.33 -31.25 8.98
N THR A 70 -3.27 -31.96 7.86
CA THR A 70 -3.36 -31.37 6.52
C THR A 70 -4.27 -32.20 5.63
N ALA A 71 -4.86 -31.54 4.63
CA ALA A 71 -5.54 -32.19 3.52
C ALA A 71 -5.07 -31.57 2.22
N GLU A 72 -4.71 -32.38 1.24
CA GLU A 72 -4.17 -31.93 -0.05
C GLU A 72 -4.93 -32.58 -1.22
N ILE A 73 -5.33 -31.79 -2.20
CA ILE A 73 -6.04 -32.25 -3.39
C ILE A 73 -5.45 -31.60 -4.64
N SER A 74 -5.24 -32.41 -5.69
CA SER A 74 -4.69 -31.96 -6.96
C SER A 74 -5.79 -31.56 -7.94
N PHE A 75 -5.50 -30.59 -8.80
CA PHE A 75 -6.37 -30.18 -9.90
C PHE A 75 -5.54 -29.65 -11.08
N THR A 76 -6.16 -29.62 -12.26
CA THR A 76 -5.54 -29.07 -13.48
C THR A 76 -6.23 -27.76 -13.86
N ALA A 77 -5.48 -26.67 -13.91
CA ALA A 77 -5.92 -25.41 -14.51
C ALA A 77 -5.74 -25.48 -16.03
N ALA A 78 -6.83 -25.27 -16.78
CA ALA A 78 -6.84 -25.37 -18.24
C ALA A 78 -6.15 -24.19 -18.95
N SER A 79 -5.86 -23.11 -18.24
CA SER A 79 -5.25 -21.89 -18.77
C SER A 79 -4.68 -21.05 -17.64
N SER A 80 -3.63 -20.28 -17.89
CA SER A 80 -3.15 -19.28 -16.92
C SER A 80 -4.17 -18.15 -16.77
N GLY A 81 -4.49 -17.76 -15.53
CA GLY A 81 -5.43 -16.68 -15.27
C GLY A 81 -5.75 -16.48 -13.80
N PHE A 82 -6.62 -15.51 -13.51
CA PHE A 82 -7.16 -15.30 -12.17
C PHE A 82 -8.37 -16.20 -11.94
N TYR A 83 -8.40 -16.85 -10.78
CA TYR A 83 -9.46 -17.74 -10.33
C TYR A 83 -10.01 -17.30 -8.98
N ASP A 84 -11.31 -17.48 -8.80
CA ASP A 84 -12.00 -17.38 -7.53
C ASP A 84 -12.13 -18.79 -6.95
N ILE A 85 -11.70 -18.96 -5.69
CA ILE A 85 -11.72 -20.23 -4.98
C ILE A 85 -12.70 -20.11 -3.82
N THR A 86 -13.78 -20.88 -3.89
CA THR A 86 -14.77 -20.99 -2.82
C THR A 86 -14.56 -22.30 -2.07
N VAL A 87 -14.34 -22.22 -0.77
CA VAL A 87 -14.26 -23.39 0.12
C VAL A 87 -15.53 -23.44 0.96
N THR A 88 -16.28 -24.52 0.85
CA THR A 88 -17.46 -24.75 1.68
C THR A 88 -17.01 -25.40 2.99
N ILE A 89 -17.22 -24.70 4.10
CA ILE A 89 -16.83 -25.14 5.43
C ILE A 89 -18.06 -25.42 6.30
N ARG A 90 -17.84 -26.18 7.38
CA ARG A 90 -18.78 -26.29 8.49
C ARG A 90 -18.03 -26.23 9.82
N SER A 91 -18.55 -25.42 10.74
CA SER A 91 -18.00 -25.30 12.10
C SER A 91 -19.11 -25.46 13.14
N ASP A 92 -18.77 -26.01 14.30
CA ASP A 92 -19.65 -26.05 15.48
C ASP A 92 -19.40 -24.89 16.45
N ASP A 93 -18.35 -24.10 16.20
CA ASP A 93 -17.86 -23.05 17.08
C ASP A 93 -18.24 -21.66 16.56
N ASP A 94 -18.18 -20.67 17.45
CA ASP A 94 -18.43 -19.26 17.12
C ASP A 94 -17.39 -18.66 16.18
N ARG A 95 -16.15 -19.17 16.22
CA ARG A 95 -15.07 -18.79 15.31
C ARG A 95 -13.92 -19.81 15.30
N ARG A 96 -13.51 -20.21 14.11
CA ARG A 96 -12.27 -20.94 13.81
C ARG A 96 -11.52 -20.25 12.67
N THR A 97 -10.20 -20.44 12.61
CA THR A 97 -9.38 -20.02 11.48
C THR A 97 -8.41 -21.12 11.13
N ASN A 98 -8.30 -21.38 9.84
CA ASN A 98 -7.28 -22.21 9.21
C ASN A 98 -6.82 -21.50 7.93
N ALA A 99 -5.86 -22.06 7.20
CA ALA A 99 -5.36 -21.46 5.97
C ALA A 99 -5.62 -22.34 4.75
N LEU A 100 -5.74 -21.69 3.60
CA LEU A 100 -5.66 -22.33 2.29
C LEU A 100 -4.30 -22.02 1.67
N ALA A 101 -3.67 -23.03 1.09
CA ALA A 101 -2.43 -22.91 0.35
C ALA A 101 -2.58 -23.45 -1.08
N LEU A 102 -1.92 -22.81 -2.03
CA LEU A 102 -1.77 -23.24 -3.43
C LEU A 102 -0.29 -23.51 -3.68
N ASP A 103 0.04 -24.73 -4.12
CA ASP A 103 1.42 -25.18 -4.36
C ASP A 103 2.37 -24.96 -3.15
N GLY A 104 1.81 -25.07 -1.94
CA GLY A 104 2.51 -24.88 -0.67
C GLY A 104 2.59 -23.43 -0.17
N GLU A 105 2.17 -22.45 -0.97
CA GLU A 105 2.14 -21.03 -0.59
C GLU A 105 0.75 -20.64 -0.06
N ARG A 106 0.72 -19.92 1.06
CA ARG A 106 -0.54 -19.48 1.69
C ARG A 106 -1.25 -18.44 0.83
N ILE A 107 -2.48 -18.73 0.40
CA ILE A 107 -3.29 -17.85 -0.46
C ILE A 107 -4.48 -17.19 0.27
N GLY A 108 -4.85 -17.67 1.47
CA GLY A 108 -5.92 -17.03 2.24
C GLY A 108 -6.19 -17.68 3.59
N SER A 109 -7.03 -17.02 4.39
CA SER A 109 -7.54 -17.55 5.66
C SER A 109 -8.96 -18.07 5.47
N LEU A 110 -9.24 -19.25 6.00
CA LEU A 110 -10.56 -19.87 6.09
C LEU A 110 -11.09 -19.61 7.50
N VAL A 111 -11.85 -18.53 7.65
CA VAL A 111 -12.38 -18.05 8.93
C VAL A 111 -13.87 -18.30 9.03
N SER A 112 -14.31 -19.09 10.00
CA SER A 112 -15.75 -19.25 10.26
C SER A 112 -16.35 -18.02 10.96
N SER A 113 -17.57 -17.67 10.58
CA SER A 113 -18.35 -16.56 11.14
C SER A 113 -19.31 -17.00 12.24
N GLY A 114 -19.51 -18.31 12.41
CA GLY A 114 -20.31 -18.92 13.47
C GLY A 114 -20.53 -20.42 13.24
N ALA A 115 -21.40 -21.00 14.07
CA ALA A 115 -21.78 -22.40 13.92
C ALA A 115 -22.70 -22.58 12.70
N GLY A 116 -22.41 -23.60 11.88
CA GLY A 116 -23.14 -23.91 10.66
C GLY A 116 -22.24 -24.07 9.44
N LYS A 117 -22.88 -24.24 8.28
CA LYS A 117 -22.24 -24.36 6.96
C LYS A 117 -22.18 -22.99 6.29
N GLU A 118 -21.04 -22.64 5.73
CA GLU A 118 -20.84 -21.39 4.99
C GLU A 118 -19.78 -21.54 3.90
N ASP A 119 -19.84 -20.63 2.92
CA ASP A 119 -18.88 -20.56 1.82
C ASP A 119 -17.87 -19.43 2.09
N ILE A 120 -16.59 -19.76 2.01
CA ILE A 120 -15.50 -18.80 2.12
C ILE A 120 -14.91 -18.58 0.73
N LEU A 121 -15.04 -17.36 0.23
CA LEU A 121 -14.46 -16.92 -1.04
C LEU A 121 -13.07 -16.34 -0.84
N ILE A 122 -12.10 -16.89 -1.56
CA ILE A 122 -10.78 -16.31 -1.78
C ILE A 122 -10.73 -15.91 -3.26
N SER A 123 -10.85 -14.61 -3.54
CA SER A 123 -10.98 -14.11 -4.92
C SER A 123 -9.63 -13.79 -5.54
N SER A 124 -9.59 -13.82 -6.88
CA SER A 124 -8.51 -13.23 -7.67
C SER A 124 -7.13 -13.86 -7.44
N ILE A 125 -7.07 -15.18 -7.31
CA ILE A 125 -5.81 -15.92 -7.21
C ILE A 125 -5.29 -16.23 -8.61
N TYR A 126 -4.07 -15.79 -8.93
CA TYR A 126 -3.44 -16.13 -10.20
C TYR A 126 -2.93 -17.57 -10.17
N ILE A 127 -3.35 -18.38 -11.13
CA ILE A 127 -2.97 -19.80 -11.29
C ILE A 127 -2.44 -19.96 -12.71
N GLU A 128 -1.29 -20.62 -12.87
CA GLU A 128 -0.73 -20.91 -14.19
C GLU A 128 -1.48 -22.07 -14.87
N GLU A 129 -1.34 -22.23 -16.18
CA GLU A 129 -1.81 -23.44 -16.87
C GLU A 129 -1.01 -24.66 -16.40
N GLY A 130 -1.70 -25.72 -15.96
CA GLY A 130 -1.06 -26.97 -15.57
C GLY A 130 -1.63 -27.61 -14.32
N GLU A 131 -0.84 -28.51 -13.74
CA GLU A 131 -1.18 -29.25 -12.52
C GLU A 131 -0.80 -28.44 -11.28
N HIS A 132 -1.72 -28.36 -10.32
CA HIS A 132 -1.56 -27.63 -9.07
C HIS A 132 -2.08 -28.43 -7.88
N THR A 133 -1.65 -28.06 -6.67
CA THR A 133 -2.18 -28.62 -5.43
C THR A 133 -2.81 -27.54 -4.55
N LEU A 134 -4.01 -27.84 -4.03
CA LEU A 134 -4.63 -27.08 -2.96
C LEU A 134 -4.51 -27.83 -1.64
N SER A 135 -4.10 -27.12 -0.60
CA SER A 135 -3.93 -27.70 0.72
C SER A 135 -4.63 -26.88 1.80
N ILE A 136 -5.39 -27.57 2.64
CA ILE A 136 -5.90 -27.02 3.91
C ILE A 136 -4.79 -27.19 4.95
N VAL A 137 -4.36 -26.06 5.52
CA VAL A 137 -3.34 -26.00 6.56
C VAL A 137 -4.01 -25.62 7.87
N SER A 138 -3.98 -26.55 8.82
CA SER A 138 -4.54 -26.33 10.15
C SER A 138 -3.79 -25.23 10.90
N GLU A 139 -4.51 -24.23 11.40
CA GLU A 139 -4.01 -23.23 12.35
C GLU A 139 -4.68 -23.45 13.72
N TRP A 140 -6.00 -23.29 13.80
CA TRP A 140 -6.78 -23.58 15.02
C TRP A 140 -7.43 -24.98 14.98
N GLY A 141 -7.47 -25.61 13.80
CA GLY A 141 -8.13 -26.90 13.59
C GLY A 141 -9.64 -26.82 13.79
N TRP A 142 -10.21 -27.93 14.23
CA TRP A 142 -11.63 -28.12 14.58
C TRP A 142 -12.62 -27.54 13.58
N MET A 143 -12.42 -27.87 12.30
CA MET A 143 -13.31 -27.44 11.23
C MET A 143 -13.54 -28.57 10.23
N GLU A 144 -14.76 -28.65 9.72
CA GLU A 144 -15.14 -29.53 8.63
C GLU A 144 -15.10 -28.78 7.30
N TYR A 145 -14.76 -29.49 6.24
CA TYR A 145 -14.67 -28.96 4.90
C TYR A 145 -15.37 -29.93 3.95
N ASP A 146 -16.26 -29.39 3.13
CA ASP A 146 -17.09 -30.15 2.20
C ASP A 146 -16.36 -30.28 0.86
N CYS A 147 -16.33 -29.17 0.11
CA CYS A 147 -15.75 -29.13 -1.22
C CYS A 147 -15.05 -27.80 -1.49
N VAL A 148 -14.28 -27.78 -2.57
CA VAL A 148 -13.68 -26.57 -3.13
C VAL A 148 -14.19 -26.37 -4.55
N MET A 149 -14.68 -25.18 -4.84
CA MET A 149 -15.07 -24.77 -6.17
C MET A 149 -14.10 -23.72 -6.69
N ILE A 150 -13.46 -23.99 -7.83
CA ILE A 150 -12.54 -23.08 -8.50
C ILE A 150 -13.17 -22.63 -9.80
N MET A 151 -13.31 -21.32 -9.98
CA MET A 151 -13.88 -20.75 -11.21
C MET A 151 -12.98 -19.64 -11.73
N PRO A 152 -12.91 -19.43 -13.06
CA PRO A 152 -12.32 -18.21 -13.59
C PRO A 152 -12.92 -16.98 -12.92
N SER A 153 -12.08 -16.07 -12.44
CA SER A 153 -12.53 -14.87 -11.75
C SER A 153 -13.28 -13.98 -12.73
N THR A 154 -14.42 -13.44 -12.29
CA THR A 154 -15.20 -12.47 -13.09
C THR A 154 -14.73 -11.03 -12.84
N VAL A 155 -13.71 -10.83 -12.00
CA VAL A 155 -13.16 -9.51 -11.74
C VAL A 155 -12.48 -9.00 -13.01
N ASP A 156 -13.05 -7.93 -13.57
CA ASP A 156 -12.43 -7.23 -14.68
C ASP A 156 -11.29 -6.36 -14.16
N PHE A 157 -10.06 -6.84 -14.31
CA PHE A 157 -8.87 -6.08 -13.95
C PHE A 157 -8.55 -4.97 -14.96
N SER A 158 -9.18 -4.95 -16.14
CA SER A 158 -8.88 -3.94 -17.17
C SER A 158 -9.18 -2.51 -16.67
N ASP A 159 -10.19 -2.35 -15.81
CA ASP A 159 -10.52 -1.08 -15.17
C ASP A 159 -9.43 -0.60 -14.20
N ILE A 160 -8.69 -1.51 -13.55
CA ILE A 160 -7.63 -1.13 -12.59
C ILE A 160 -6.49 -0.40 -13.30
N TYR A 161 -6.20 -0.80 -14.53
CA TYR A 161 -5.14 -0.20 -15.34
C TYR A 161 -5.63 0.98 -16.20
N ASN A 162 -6.94 1.19 -16.27
CA ASN A 162 -7.54 2.35 -16.94
C ASN A 162 -7.49 3.60 -16.05
N VAL A 163 -6.28 4.14 -15.87
CA VAL A 163 -6.02 5.32 -15.03
C VAL A 163 -6.44 6.60 -15.75
N THR A 164 -7.23 7.44 -15.08
CA THR A 164 -7.71 8.73 -15.61
C THR A 164 -6.58 9.67 -16.03
N CYS A 165 -6.76 10.40 -17.14
CA CYS A 165 -5.70 11.24 -17.71
C CYS A 165 -5.41 12.56 -16.95
N GLY A 166 -6.18 12.88 -15.91
CA GLY A 166 -6.17 14.20 -15.28
C GLY A 166 -5.72 14.17 -13.82
N LEU A 167 -4.80 15.07 -13.47
CA LEU A 167 -4.49 15.40 -12.08
C LEU A 167 -5.67 16.17 -11.45
N SER A 168 -5.85 16.02 -10.13
CA SER A 168 -6.90 16.74 -9.39
C SER A 168 -6.72 18.26 -9.41
N ASN A 169 -5.49 18.74 -9.60
CA ASN A 169 -5.18 20.15 -9.81
C ASN A 169 -5.16 20.46 -11.31
N GLU A 170 -6.18 21.17 -11.80
CA GLU A 170 -6.27 21.58 -13.22
C GLU A 170 -5.13 22.52 -13.64
N ASN A 171 -4.55 23.24 -12.67
CA ASN A 171 -3.44 24.18 -12.86
C ASN A 171 -2.05 23.52 -12.69
N ALA A 172 -1.98 22.19 -12.57
CA ALA A 172 -0.71 21.46 -12.47
C ALA A 172 0.25 21.89 -13.58
N ASP A 173 1.54 22.04 -13.25
CA ASP A 173 2.54 22.50 -14.20
C ASP A 173 2.90 21.41 -15.23
N ASP A 174 3.66 21.80 -16.26
CA ASP A 174 4.00 20.91 -17.36
C ASP A 174 4.89 19.73 -16.93
N ASN A 175 5.75 19.91 -15.93
CA ASN A 175 6.62 18.84 -15.44
C ASN A 175 5.83 17.84 -14.59
N THR A 176 4.88 18.29 -13.78
CA THR A 176 3.95 17.40 -13.02
C THR A 176 3.06 16.61 -13.96
N LYS A 177 2.51 17.26 -14.98
CA LYS A 177 1.71 16.59 -16.02
C LYS A 177 2.52 15.53 -16.77
N ARG A 178 3.78 15.84 -17.09
CA ARG A 178 4.71 14.89 -17.72
C ARG A 178 5.05 13.71 -16.81
N LEU A 179 5.33 13.96 -15.54
CA LEU A 179 5.57 12.89 -14.57
C LEU A 179 4.34 11.99 -14.43
N TYR A 180 3.15 12.57 -14.30
CA TYR A 180 1.91 11.80 -14.19
C TYR A 180 1.61 10.98 -15.45
N ALA A 181 1.83 11.55 -16.63
CA ALA A 181 1.71 10.83 -17.90
C ALA A 181 2.68 9.63 -17.93
N PHE A 182 3.95 9.84 -17.59
CA PHE A 182 4.93 8.75 -17.52
C PHE A 182 4.52 7.65 -16.54
N LEU A 183 4.04 8.01 -15.33
CA LEU A 183 3.57 7.03 -14.35
C LEU A 183 2.40 6.21 -14.87
N ARG A 184 1.50 6.81 -15.65
CA ARG A 184 0.39 6.11 -16.31
C ARG A 184 0.89 5.18 -17.41
N ASP A 185 1.79 5.66 -18.27
CA ASP A 185 2.33 4.88 -19.40
C ASP A 185 3.03 3.59 -18.95
N ILE A 186 3.60 3.56 -17.74
CA ILE A 186 4.28 2.38 -17.19
C ILE A 186 3.39 1.52 -16.28
N TYR A 187 2.21 2.01 -15.86
CA TYR A 187 1.38 1.36 -14.86
C TYR A 187 0.87 0.01 -15.35
N GLY A 188 1.13 -1.06 -14.58
CA GLY A 188 0.82 -2.44 -14.95
C GLY A 188 1.87 -3.14 -15.81
N LYS A 189 2.87 -2.43 -16.35
CA LYS A 189 4.01 -3.03 -17.08
C LYS A 189 5.30 -3.04 -16.29
N TYR A 190 5.57 -1.96 -15.58
CA TYR A 190 6.81 -1.79 -14.83
C TYR A 190 6.54 -1.34 -13.41
N THR A 191 7.43 -1.75 -12.51
CA THR A 191 7.50 -1.24 -11.15
C THR A 191 8.73 -0.36 -11.01
N LEU A 192 8.52 0.90 -10.60
CA LEU A 192 9.64 1.78 -10.27
C LEU A 192 10.28 1.35 -8.95
N THR A 193 11.59 1.13 -8.97
CA THR A 193 12.37 0.96 -7.74
C THR A 193 12.46 2.30 -7.02
N GLY A 194 12.16 2.31 -5.71
CA GLY A 194 12.30 3.48 -4.86
C GLY A 194 12.96 3.14 -3.53
N GLN A 195 13.57 4.13 -2.90
CA GLN A 195 14.24 3.98 -1.61
C GLN A 195 14.13 5.29 -0.81
N PHE A 196 13.84 5.17 0.49
CA PHE A 196 13.99 6.29 1.41
C PHE A 196 15.48 6.46 1.72
N ALA A 197 16.03 7.65 1.43
CA ALA A 197 17.45 7.95 1.55
C ALA A 197 17.62 9.46 1.81
N ASP A 198 17.70 9.83 3.09
CA ASP A 198 17.72 11.21 3.62
C ASP A 198 18.80 12.15 3.04
N LYS A 199 19.89 11.58 2.51
CA LYS A 199 21.04 12.28 1.89
C LYS A 199 21.16 12.02 0.39
N GLY A 200 20.14 11.43 -0.23
CA GLY A 200 20.11 11.15 -1.67
C GLY A 200 21.30 10.32 -2.12
N ARG A 201 22.11 10.85 -3.06
CA ARG A 201 23.28 10.16 -3.62
C ARG A 201 24.40 9.89 -2.60
N GLU A 202 24.39 10.58 -1.46
CA GLU A 202 25.34 10.37 -0.36
C GLU A 202 24.83 9.41 0.72
N SER A 203 23.57 8.95 0.63
CA SER A 203 23.02 8.01 1.60
C SER A 203 23.71 6.66 1.54
N PHE A 204 23.82 6.02 2.71
CA PHE A 204 24.39 4.68 2.82
C PHE A 204 23.58 3.66 2.01
N GLU A 205 22.25 3.79 2.01
CA GLU A 205 21.31 2.96 1.27
C GLU A 205 21.60 3.01 -0.24
N TYR A 206 21.79 4.21 -0.79
CA TYR A 206 22.15 4.40 -2.19
C TYR A 206 23.47 3.71 -2.53
N GLN A 207 24.50 3.92 -1.73
CA GLN A 207 25.81 3.30 -1.94
C GLN A 207 25.78 1.78 -1.82
N ALA A 208 25.00 1.25 -0.86
CA ALA A 208 24.81 -0.18 -0.68
C ALA A 208 24.09 -0.82 -1.87
N ILE A 209 22.96 -0.26 -2.31
CA ILE A 209 22.21 -0.76 -3.46
C ILE A 209 23.07 -0.75 -4.72
N LYS A 210 23.77 0.35 -4.99
CA LYS A 210 24.65 0.47 -6.16
C LYS A 210 25.80 -0.53 -6.12
N LYS A 211 26.41 -0.73 -4.96
CA LYS A 211 27.51 -1.69 -4.79
C LYS A 211 27.05 -3.12 -5.03
N GLU A 212 25.92 -3.53 -4.48
CA GLU A 212 25.46 -4.92 -4.53
C GLU A 212 24.80 -5.28 -5.87
N THR A 213 24.12 -4.33 -6.52
CA THR A 213 23.33 -4.60 -7.73
C THR A 213 23.95 -4.06 -9.02
N GLY A 214 24.89 -3.11 -8.92
CA GLY A 214 25.37 -2.32 -10.06
C GLY A 214 24.32 -1.35 -10.63
N LYS A 215 23.15 -1.22 -10.00
CA LYS A 215 22.03 -0.38 -10.43
C LYS A 215 21.69 0.67 -9.37
N GLU A 216 20.99 1.71 -9.80
CA GLU A 216 20.47 2.79 -8.96
C GLU A 216 18.94 2.71 -8.95
N PHE A 217 18.29 3.20 -7.89
CA PHE A 217 16.83 3.31 -7.84
C PHE A 217 16.36 4.61 -8.50
N CYS A 218 15.07 4.69 -8.83
CA CYS A 218 14.48 5.81 -9.58
C CYS A 218 13.81 6.83 -8.66
N VAL A 219 13.05 6.35 -7.67
CA VAL A 219 12.27 7.21 -6.76
C VAL A 219 13.03 7.41 -5.44
N LEU A 220 13.35 8.66 -5.12
CA LEU A 220 13.94 9.02 -3.84
C LEU A 220 12.87 9.47 -2.86
N GLY A 221 12.71 8.72 -1.77
CA GLY A 221 11.87 9.10 -0.64
C GLY A 221 12.64 10.00 0.33
N LEU A 222 12.02 11.13 0.68
CA LEU A 222 12.53 12.14 1.60
C LEU A 222 11.43 12.58 2.58
N ASP A 223 11.83 13.34 3.60
CA ASP A 223 10.92 13.92 4.58
C ASP A 223 11.15 15.42 4.77
N VAL A 224 10.07 16.14 5.08
CA VAL A 224 10.10 17.56 5.45
C VAL A 224 9.90 17.80 6.95
N MET A 225 9.95 16.76 7.80
CA MET A 225 9.70 16.85 9.25
C MET A 225 10.52 17.95 9.94
N ASN A 226 11.78 18.13 9.56
CA ASN A 226 12.69 19.11 10.18
C ASN A 226 12.32 20.57 9.84
N TYR A 227 11.44 20.79 8.85
CA TYR A 227 10.86 22.10 8.54
C TYR A 227 9.58 22.42 9.31
N SER A 228 9.04 21.48 10.11
CA SER A 228 7.88 21.74 10.97
C SER A 228 8.21 22.85 11.99
N GLY A 229 7.23 23.69 12.35
CA GLY A 229 7.45 24.81 13.27
C GLY A 229 8.07 24.39 14.59
N THR A 230 7.57 23.31 15.19
CA THR A 230 8.14 22.74 16.41
C THR A 230 9.61 22.34 16.24
N ALA A 231 10.00 21.70 15.14
CA ALA A 231 11.39 21.30 14.93
C ALA A 231 12.33 22.51 14.87
N LEU A 232 11.90 23.58 14.20
CA LEU A 232 12.65 24.84 14.14
C LEU A 232 12.76 25.53 15.51
N GLU A 233 11.68 25.56 16.29
CA GLU A 233 11.69 26.13 17.64
C GLU A 233 12.65 25.42 18.60
N TYR A 234 12.87 24.13 18.40
CA TYR A 234 13.82 23.33 19.18
C TYR A 234 15.23 23.28 18.55
N GLY A 235 15.46 24.01 17.46
CA GLY A 235 16.78 24.25 16.88
C GLY A 235 17.27 23.22 15.86
N ASP A 236 16.37 22.43 15.27
CA ASP A 236 16.71 21.41 14.26
C ASP A 236 17.09 21.99 12.87
N GLY A 237 16.94 23.31 12.70
CA GLY A 237 17.55 24.08 11.61
C GLY A 237 17.01 23.79 10.21
N GLY A 238 15.88 23.10 10.07
CA GLY A 238 15.21 22.87 8.78
C GLY A 238 15.74 21.68 7.97
N GLY A 239 16.97 21.24 8.20
CA GLY A 239 17.59 20.21 7.35
C GLY A 239 17.83 20.70 5.91
N ASN A 240 18.17 19.77 5.01
CA ASN A 240 18.54 20.04 3.61
C ASN A 240 17.79 19.17 2.60
N SER A 241 16.64 18.59 2.97
CA SER A 241 15.96 17.64 2.09
C SER A 241 15.43 18.29 0.79
N ILE A 242 15.14 19.59 0.80
CA ILE A 242 14.81 20.36 -0.42
C ILE A 242 15.99 20.42 -1.40
N GLU A 243 17.21 20.69 -0.90
CA GLU A 243 18.41 20.66 -1.72
C GLU A 243 18.71 19.26 -2.28
N VAL A 244 18.51 18.23 -1.46
CA VAL A 244 18.69 16.83 -1.88
C VAL A 244 17.67 16.43 -2.95
N ALA A 245 16.40 16.84 -2.80
CA ALA A 245 15.37 16.62 -3.80
C ALA A 245 15.71 17.27 -5.14
N TYR A 246 16.18 18.52 -5.12
CA TYR A 246 16.62 19.20 -6.32
C TYR A 246 17.77 18.46 -7.01
N ASP A 247 18.79 18.06 -6.25
CA ASP A 247 19.93 17.33 -6.83
C ASP A 247 19.48 16.01 -7.48
N TRP A 248 18.60 15.27 -6.80
CA TRP A 248 18.06 14.02 -7.33
C TRP A 248 17.26 14.23 -8.61
N SER A 249 16.37 15.21 -8.63
CA SER A 249 15.52 15.46 -9.79
C SER A 249 16.30 16.04 -10.96
N VAL A 250 17.03 17.13 -10.73
CA VAL A 250 17.63 17.94 -11.79
C VAL A 250 18.98 17.38 -12.26
N ASN A 251 19.80 16.87 -11.35
CA ASN A 251 21.14 16.38 -11.70
C ASN A 251 21.20 14.87 -11.87
N ALA A 252 20.46 14.09 -11.07
CA ALA A 252 20.45 12.63 -11.21
C ALA A 252 19.36 12.11 -12.18
N GLY A 253 18.37 12.95 -12.53
CA GLY A 253 17.26 12.59 -13.42
C GLY A 253 16.24 11.67 -12.77
N GLY A 254 16.15 11.65 -11.44
CA GLY A 254 15.26 10.79 -10.68
C GLY A 254 13.93 11.45 -10.30
N ILE A 255 13.03 10.67 -9.72
CA ILE A 255 11.73 11.12 -9.23
C ILE A 255 11.82 11.37 -7.72
N VAL A 256 11.22 12.44 -7.23
CA VAL A 256 11.20 12.80 -5.82
C VAL A 256 9.85 12.49 -5.20
N GLN A 257 9.86 11.87 -4.02
CA GLN A 257 8.70 11.70 -3.15
C GLN A 257 8.99 12.30 -1.78
N PHE A 258 8.04 13.07 -1.26
CA PHE A 258 8.10 13.57 0.10
C PHE A 258 6.97 13.00 0.94
N CYS A 259 7.29 12.54 2.15
CA CYS A 259 6.33 12.46 3.25
C CYS A 259 6.59 13.57 4.27
N TRP A 260 5.72 13.66 5.27
CA TRP A 260 5.85 14.62 6.35
C TRP A 260 5.49 13.97 7.67
N HIS A 261 6.51 13.65 8.49
CA HIS A 261 6.28 13.37 9.91
C HIS A 261 6.01 14.69 10.64
N TRP A 262 4.75 15.11 10.62
CA TRP A 262 4.33 16.42 11.13
C TRP A 262 4.40 16.45 12.65
N HIS A 263 5.41 17.13 13.21
CA HIS A 263 5.48 17.36 14.65
C HIS A 263 4.29 18.18 15.14
N SER A 264 3.65 17.75 16.22
CA SER A 264 2.61 18.53 16.87
C SER A 264 3.12 19.92 17.26
N PRO A 265 2.30 20.98 17.18
CA PRO A 265 2.68 22.30 17.66
C PRO A 265 3.10 22.25 19.13
N LYS A 266 4.08 23.08 19.53
CA LYS A 266 4.75 22.96 20.83
C LYS A 266 3.82 22.96 22.04
N GLY A 267 2.75 23.76 22.01
CA GLY A 267 1.73 23.81 23.07
C GLY A 267 0.94 22.51 23.24
N TYR A 268 0.99 21.63 22.24
CA TYR A 268 0.27 20.36 22.15
C TYR A 268 1.21 19.16 22.36
N ILE A 269 2.36 19.38 22.97
CA ILE A 269 3.27 18.33 23.40
C ILE A 269 3.07 18.15 24.91
N PRO A 270 2.57 16.99 25.38
CA PRO A 270 2.36 16.75 26.80
C PRO A 270 3.64 16.89 27.60
N GLU A 271 3.52 17.34 28.86
CA GLU A 271 4.66 17.44 29.77
C GLU A 271 5.38 16.10 29.90
N GLY A 272 6.72 16.12 29.79
CA GLY A 272 7.55 14.92 29.87
C GLY A 272 7.68 14.11 28.57
N LYS A 273 7.02 14.53 27.47
CA LYS A 273 7.21 13.93 26.14
C LYS A 273 8.29 14.64 25.33
N ASN A 274 8.94 13.88 24.45
CA ASN A 274 9.99 14.42 23.58
C ASN A 274 9.38 15.03 22.32
N TRP A 275 9.81 16.25 21.97
CA TRP A 275 9.31 16.95 20.79
C TRP A 275 9.59 16.18 19.49
N TYR A 276 10.74 15.51 19.39
CA TYR A 276 11.15 14.77 18.19
C TYR A 276 10.32 13.48 17.97
N SER A 277 9.41 13.16 18.88
CA SER A 277 8.45 12.05 18.73
C SER A 277 7.00 12.56 18.64
N SER A 278 6.77 13.87 18.64
CA SER A 278 5.43 14.47 18.76
C SER A 278 4.53 14.30 17.53
N PHE A 279 5.01 13.68 16.45
CA PHE A 279 4.15 13.21 15.36
C PHE A 279 3.34 11.97 15.76
N TYR A 280 3.81 11.19 16.76
CA TYR A 280 3.06 10.07 17.30
C TYR A 280 1.93 10.54 18.23
N THR A 281 0.78 9.88 18.15
CA THR A 281 -0.39 10.09 19.01
C THR A 281 -0.01 10.01 20.49
N GLU A 282 0.84 9.07 20.89
CA GLU A 282 1.25 8.91 22.29
C GLU A 282 2.14 10.04 22.85
N SER A 283 2.67 10.91 21.99
CA SER A 283 3.54 12.04 22.33
C SER A 283 2.93 13.38 21.92
N SER A 284 1.63 13.39 21.67
CA SER A 284 0.85 14.54 21.22
C SER A 284 -0.43 14.65 22.05
N SER A 285 -0.87 15.87 22.30
CA SER A 285 -2.22 16.19 22.79
C SER A 285 -3.07 16.88 21.72
N VAL A 286 -2.68 16.76 20.44
CA VAL A 286 -3.48 17.27 19.33
C VAL A 286 -4.79 16.50 19.26
N ASP A 287 -5.89 17.24 19.38
CA ASP A 287 -7.25 16.75 19.13
C ASP A 287 -7.71 17.30 17.78
N ILE A 288 -7.63 16.46 16.75
CA ILE A 288 -8.00 16.85 15.39
C ILE A 288 -9.50 17.11 15.25
N ASP A 289 -10.35 16.46 16.06
CA ASP A 289 -11.79 16.66 15.99
C ASP A 289 -12.14 18.05 16.49
N SER A 290 -11.54 18.46 17.62
CA SER A 290 -11.66 19.82 18.17
C SER A 290 -11.09 20.90 17.23
N ALA A 291 -9.95 20.64 16.57
CA ALA A 291 -9.39 21.58 15.60
C ALA A 291 -10.30 21.74 14.36
N MET A 292 -10.82 20.62 13.83
CA MET A 292 -11.58 20.62 12.56
C MET A 292 -13.06 20.96 12.72
N ASN A 293 -13.59 20.96 13.95
CA ASN A 293 -14.96 21.40 14.26
C ASN A 293 -15.04 22.87 14.72
N GLY A 294 -13.89 23.51 14.97
CA GLY A 294 -13.77 24.91 15.39
C GLY A 294 -13.81 25.14 16.91
N GLU A 295 -13.78 24.10 17.73
CA GLU A 295 -13.69 24.21 19.20
C GLU A 295 -12.28 24.61 19.66
N ASP A 296 -11.24 24.22 18.91
CA ASP A 296 -9.84 24.63 19.14
C ASP A 296 -9.30 25.47 17.97
N GLU A 297 -9.60 26.77 18.00
CA GLU A 297 -9.14 27.76 17.01
C GLU A 297 -7.62 27.98 17.07
N GLU A 298 -7.00 27.84 18.24
CA GLU A 298 -5.55 28.01 18.40
C GLU A 298 -4.80 26.89 17.66
N LEU A 299 -5.19 25.63 17.89
CA LEU A 299 -4.63 24.48 17.19
C LEU A 299 -4.83 24.63 15.68
N TYR A 300 -6.04 24.98 15.24
CA TYR A 300 -6.34 25.15 13.82
C TYR A 300 -5.39 26.15 13.15
N ASN A 301 -5.16 27.31 13.79
CA ASN A 301 -4.25 28.33 13.26
C ASN A 301 -2.78 27.87 13.24
N LEU A 302 -2.32 27.18 14.28
CA LEU A 302 -0.96 26.62 14.31
C LEU A 302 -0.76 25.55 13.23
N LEU A 303 -1.77 24.71 12.97
CA LEU A 303 -1.72 23.74 11.88
C LEU A 303 -1.65 24.42 10.51
N LEU A 304 -2.40 25.51 10.32
CA LEU A 304 -2.32 26.32 9.10
C LEU A 304 -0.93 26.96 8.91
N GLU A 305 -0.32 27.49 9.97
CA GLU A 305 1.03 28.06 9.91
C GLU A 305 2.09 27.03 9.51
N ASP A 306 1.96 25.79 10.00
CA ASP A 306 2.84 24.70 9.59
C ASP A 306 2.64 24.32 8.12
N ILE A 307 1.40 24.25 7.65
CA ILE A 307 1.11 24.03 6.22
C ILE A 307 1.75 25.15 5.38
N ASP A 308 1.65 26.40 5.81
CA ASP A 308 2.25 27.54 5.11
C ASP A 308 3.78 27.41 5.04
N ARG A 309 4.41 27.04 6.15
CA ARG A 309 5.86 26.85 6.24
C ARG A 309 6.36 25.74 5.31
N ILE A 310 5.67 24.61 5.26
CA ILE A 310 6.00 23.52 4.33
C ILE A 310 5.72 23.95 2.88
N SER A 311 4.67 24.72 2.65
CA SER A 311 4.33 25.23 1.32
C SER A 311 5.45 26.12 0.77
N GLU A 312 6.06 26.97 1.61
CA GLU A 312 7.23 27.78 1.22
C GLU A 312 8.42 26.89 0.81
N GLN A 313 8.62 25.75 1.46
CA GLN A 313 9.69 24.83 1.08
C GLN A 313 9.42 24.13 -0.25
N LEU A 314 8.19 23.65 -0.46
CA LEU A 314 7.78 23.04 -1.74
C LEU A 314 7.80 24.05 -2.88
N LYS A 315 7.50 25.34 -2.61
CA LYS A 315 7.58 26.42 -3.59
C LYS A 315 8.99 26.57 -4.17
N ARG A 316 10.03 26.37 -3.35
CA ARG A 316 11.43 26.39 -3.80
C ARG A 316 11.72 25.29 -4.82
N LEU A 317 11.03 24.16 -4.77
CA LEU A 317 11.14 23.09 -5.79
C LEU A 317 10.37 23.45 -7.06
N GLN A 318 9.15 24.00 -6.91
CA GLN A 318 8.36 24.48 -8.03
C GLN A 318 9.08 25.54 -8.86
N GLU A 319 9.78 26.48 -8.23
CA GLU A 319 10.56 27.53 -8.92
C GLU A 319 11.64 26.96 -9.86
N TYR A 320 12.09 25.73 -9.61
CA TYR A 320 13.06 25.01 -10.44
C TYR A 320 12.41 23.90 -11.28
N GLY A 321 11.08 23.86 -11.33
CA GLY A 321 10.30 22.89 -12.11
C GLY A 321 10.46 21.45 -11.62
N VAL A 322 10.73 21.23 -10.34
CA VAL A 322 10.84 19.87 -9.77
C VAL A 322 9.45 19.38 -9.36
N PRO A 323 8.88 18.36 -10.04
CA PRO A 323 7.62 17.78 -9.64
C PRO A 323 7.79 16.88 -8.41
N VAL A 324 6.77 16.82 -7.55
CA VAL A 324 6.86 16.09 -6.26
C VAL A 324 5.70 15.11 -6.09
N LEU A 325 6.03 13.85 -5.81
CA LEU A 325 5.06 12.89 -5.26
C LEU A 325 4.82 13.22 -3.78
N TRP A 326 3.81 14.06 -3.52
CA TRP A 326 3.48 14.54 -2.18
C TRP A 326 2.57 13.56 -1.44
N ARG A 327 3.08 12.97 -0.35
CA ARG A 327 2.36 11.99 0.48
C ARG A 327 2.22 12.48 1.94
N PRO A 328 1.42 13.54 2.19
CA PRO A 328 1.18 14.05 3.53
C PRO A 328 0.21 13.14 4.30
N LEU A 329 0.18 13.31 5.63
CA LEU A 329 -0.80 12.65 6.50
C LEU A 329 -0.87 11.13 6.27
N HIS A 330 0.29 10.49 6.13
CA HIS A 330 0.41 9.09 5.78
C HIS A 330 -0.03 8.16 6.91
N GLU A 331 -0.41 6.92 6.56
CA GLU A 331 -0.72 5.86 7.53
C GLU A 331 -1.85 6.21 8.53
N ALA A 332 -2.74 7.13 8.14
CA ALA A 332 -3.76 7.68 9.02
C ALA A 332 -4.69 6.63 9.64
N SER A 333 -5.07 5.59 8.88
CA SER A 333 -5.95 4.52 9.38
C SER A 333 -5.33 3.69 10.51
N GLY A 334 -4.02 3.79 10.71
CA GLY A 334 -3.31 3.14 11.80
C GLY A 334 -3.50 3.82 13.16
N GLY A 335 -3.84 5.10 13.19
CA GLY A 335 -4.07 5.87 14.42
C GLY A 335 -2.83 6.15 15.27
N TRP A 336 -1.65 5.66 14.88
CA TRP A 336 -0.40 5.90 15.63
C TRP A 336 0.18 7.29 15.43
N PHE A 337 -0.18 8.00 14.36
CA PHE A 337 0.11 9.41 14.17
C PHE A 337 -1.08 10.29 14.54
N TRP A 338 -0.83 11.48 15.08
CA TRP A 338 -1.91 12.31 15.64
C TRP A 338 -2.97 12.70 14.60
N TRP A 339 -2.62 12.79 13.31
CA TRP A 339 -3.60 13.11 12.26
C TRP A 339 -4.59 11.97 11.96
N GLY A 340 -4.30 10.76 12.46
CA GLY A 340 -5.19 9.60 12.38
C GLY A 340 -5.89 9.25 13.70
N SER A 341 -5.73 10.06 14.76
CA SER A 341 -6.24 9.72 16.10
C SER A 341 -7.73 10.05 16.31
N GLY A 342 -8.28 10.96 15.51
CA GLY A 342 -9.70 11.36 15.56
C GLY A 342 -10.57 10.68 14.51
N SER A 343 -11.71 11.29 14.22
CA SER A 343 -12.66 10.75 13.24
C SER A 343 -12.12 10.77 11.79
N SER A 344 -12.60 9.84 10.96
CA SER A 344 -12.30 9.84 9.52
C SER A 344 -12.78 11.13 8.83
N GLU A 345 -13.85 11.74 9.32
CA GLU A 345 -14.35 13.02 8.82
C GLU A 345 -13.34 14.15 9.07
N SER A 346 -12.76 14.23 10.28
CA SER A 346 -11.76 15.24 10.62
C SER A 346 -10.45 15.04 9.86
N TYR A 347 -10.00 13.79 9.68
CA TYR A 347 -8.87 13.48 8.80
C TYR A 347 -9.10 14.01 7.37
N ILE A 348 -10.27 13.73 6.78
CA ILE A 348 -10.62 14.20 5.43
C ILE A 348 -10.68 15.73 5.38
N LYS A 349 -11.20 16.39 6.42
CA LYS A 349 -11.21 17.86 6.52
C LYS A 349 -9.78 18.43 6.56
N LEU A 350 -8.88 17.86 7.36
CA LEU A 350 -7.48 18.29 7.43
C LEU A 350 -6.75 18.09 6.10
N TYR A 351 -6.96 16.95 5.42
CA TYR A 351 -6.39 16.72 4.09
C TYR A 351 -6.88 17.76 3.07
N ARG A 352 -8.19 18.04 3.05
CA ARG A 352 -8.78 19.06 2.15
C ARG A 352 -8.31 20.47 2.48
N LEU A 353 -8.15 20.80 3.76
CA LEU A 353 -7.57 22.07 4.21
C LEU A 353 -6.16 22.23 3.66
N MET A 354 -5.31 21.21 3.82
CA MET A 354 -3.95 21.22 3.29
C MET A 354 -3.94 21.35 1.77
N TYR A 355 -4.78 20.58 1.08
CA TYR A 355 -4.91 20.64 -0.38
C TYR A 355 -5.29 22.05 -0.86
N ASP A 356 -6.34 22.66 -0.26
CA ASP A 356 -6.78 24.00 -0.62
C ASP A 356 -5.71 25.05 -0.31
N ARG A 357 -5.09 24.98 0.87
CA ARG A 357 -4.06 25.93 1.28
C ARG A 357 -2.81 25.85 0.38
N MET A 358 -2.33 24.65 0.08
CA MET A 358 -1.17 24.45 -0.79
C MET A 358 -1.49 24.81 -2.25
N THR A 359 -2.60 24.31 -2.79
CA THR A 359 -2.93 24.45 -4.21
C THR A 359 -3.47 25.84 -4.54
N ASN A 360 -4.50 26.30 -3.82
CA ASN A 360 -5.24 27.51 -4.18
C ASN A 360 -4.62 28.77 -3.55
N TYR A 361 -4.19 28.69 -2.29
CA TYR A 361 -3.60 29.86 -1.61
C TYR A 361 -2.12 30.06 -1.96
N HIS A 362 -1.29 29.01 -1.89
CA HIS A 362 0.15 29.10 -2.24
C HIS A 362 0.45 28.90 -3.73
N GLY A 363 -0.51 28.44 -4.52
CA GLY A 363 -0.32 28.21 -5.96
C GLY A 363 0.74 27.13 -6.22
N LEU A 364 0.74 26.07 -5.40
CA LEU A 364 1.57 24.90 -5.62
C LEU A 364 0.94 24.00 -6.69
N ASN A 365 1.64 23.86 -7.80
CA ASN A 365 1.24 23.17 -9.02
C ASN A 365 2.24 22.10 -9.45
N ASN A 366 3.31 21.87 -8.67
CA ASN A 366 4.39 20.92 -8.97
C ASN A 366 4.17 19.52 -8.38
#